data_AF-A0A7V1C2B5-F1
#
_entry.id   AF-A0A7V1C2B5-F1
#
_cell.length_a   1.000
_cell.length_b   1.000
_cell.length_c   1.000
_cell.angle_alpha   90.00
_cell.angle_beta   90.00
_cell.angle_gamma   90.00
#
_symmetry.space_group_name_H-M   'P 1'
#
loop_
_entity.id
_entity.type
_entity.pdbx_description
1 polymer ?
#
loop_
_entity_poly.entity_id
_entity_poly.type
_entity_poly.pdbx_seq_one_letter_code
_entity_poly.pdbx_strand_id
1 'polypeptide(L)'
;MRKQKDILDEAVNALKNESVMAGPPQETVDAVLQKLAETPEEAQRQAGQHKLMGQPESCRWERISAHIEQLLLSRRRLLAWSASALAVAAVLVFTVIISRRADVPREQVDLAPASIGQVDIVRGRCVRVTADNEEKPLAPGDALETGDRLQVGPGGGLRIQLADGSTLWLCAGTELVCVGPRSSASPTMRLLRGE
;
A
#
# COMPACT_ATOMS: atom_id res chain seq x y z
N MET A 1 -26.79 3.81 20.33
CA MET A 1 -27.41 3.42 19.04
C MET A 1 -28.84 2.86 19.21
N ARG A 2 -29.73 3.48 20.03
CA ARG A 2 -31.14 3.02 20.17
C ARG A 2 -32.18 3.86 19.40
N LYS A 3 -31.84 5.08 18.98
CA LYS A 3 -32.80 6.03 18.38
C LYS A 3 -33.28 5.70 16.97
N GLN A 4 -32.60 4.82 16.24
CA GLN A 4 -32.94 4.55 14.83
C GLN A 4 -34.03 3.47 14.67
N LYS A 5 -34.20 2.60 15.67
CA LYS A 5 -35.21 1.54 15.63
C LYS A 5 -36.61 2.08 15.91
N ASP A 6 -36.71 3.03 16.84
CA ASP A 6 -37.98 3.65 17.23
C ASP A 6 -38.62 4.45 16.08
N ILE A 7 -37.80 5.09 15.23
CA ILE A 7 -38.28 5.84 14.06
C ILE A 7 -38.85 4.90 12.98
N LEU A 8 -38.31 3.68 12.87
CA LEU A 8 -38.79 2.73 11.86
C LEU A 8 -40.14 2.11 12.26
N ASP A 9 -40.32 1.80 13.55
CA ASP A 9 -41.56 1.21 14.06
C ASP A 9 -42.73 2.22 14.04
N GLU A 10 -42.45 3.51 14.20
CA GLU A 10 -43.46 4.57 14.08
C GLU A 10 -43.94 4.76 12.62
N ALA A 11 -43.03 4.71 11.64
CA ALA A 11 -43.38 4.82 10.22
C ALA A 11 -44.22 3.62 9.72
N VAL A 12 -43.93 2.41 10.20
CA VAL A 12 -44.68 1.20 9.83
C VAL A 12 -46.10 1.22 10.42
N ASN A 13 -46.28 1.74 11.62
CA ASN A 13 -47.61 1.88 12.22
C ASN A 13 -48.44 2.99 11.55
N ALA A 14 -47.82 4.05 11.04
CA ALA A 14 -48.52 5.09 10.28
C ALA A 14 -49.12 4.55 8.97
N LEU A 15 -48.36 3.74 8.21
CA LEU A 15 -48.81 3.17 6.93
C LEU A 15 -49.94 2.13 7.08
N LYS A 16 -50.04 1.48 8.24
CA LYS A 16 -51.08 0.45 8.46
C LYS A 16 -52.46 1.05 8.72
N ASN A 17 -52.53 2.30 9.19
CA ASN A 17 -53.78 2.96 9.54
C ASN A 17 -54.44 3.74 8.40
N GLU A 18 -53.77 3.94 7.26
CA GLU A 18 -54.36 4.64 6.09
C GLU A 18 -55.08 3.72 5.09
N SER A 19 -55.04 2.39 5.25
CA SER A 19 -55.62 1.45 4.25
C SER A 19 -57.10 1.11 4.46
N VAL A 20 -57.80 1.79 5.38
CA VAL A 20 -59.24 1.59 5.59
C VAL A 20 -59.99 2.80 5.07
N MET A 21 -60.48 2.72 3.82
CA MET A 21 -61.78 3.26 3.36
C MET A 21 -61.81 3.33 1.82
N ALA A 22 -62.60 2.44 1.21
CA ALA A 22 -63.35 2.57 -0.06
C ALA A 22 -63.32 1.26 -0.85
N GLY A 23 -64.32 0.41 -0.65
CA GLY A 23 -64.57 -0.74 -1.51
C GLY A 23 -65.27 -0.33 -2.81
N PRO A 24 -64.99 -1.00 -3.95
CA PRO A 24 -65.87 -0.98 -5.11
C PRO A 24 -66.89 -2.13 -5.06
N PRO A 25 -68.05 -2.00 -5.76
CA PRO A 25 -69.21 -2.89 -5.64
C PRO A 25 -68.96 -4.31 -6.19
N GLN A 26 -69.49 -5.31 -5.46
CA GLN A 26 -69.26 -6.76 -5.63
C GLN A 26 -69.80 -7.41 -6.93
N GLU A 27 -70.47 -6.70 -7.83
CA GLU A 27 -71.12 -7.34 -9.00
C GLU A 27 -70.22 -7.61 -10.21
N THR A 28 -68.92 -7.32 -10.15
CA THR A 28 -68.01 -7.49 -11.31
C THR A 28 -67.02 -8.65 -11.17
N VAL A 29 -66.90 -9.29 -10.02
CA VAL A 29 -65.87 -10.33 -9.79
C VAL A 29 -66.32 -11.70 -10.31
N ASP A 30 -67.60 -12.05 -10.17
CA ASP A 30 -68.11 -13.36 -10.62
C ASP A 30 -68.19 -13.46 -12.15
N ALA A 31 -68.48 -12.35 -12.84
CA ALA A 31 -68.48 -12.29 -14.29
C ALA A 31 -67.07 -12.38 -14.91
N VAL A 32 -66.03 -11.97 -14.18
CA VAL A 32 -64.63 -12.06 -14.63
C VAL A 32 -64.07 -13.47 -14.36
N LEU A 33 -64.44 -14.11 -13.25
CA LEU A 33 -64.03 -15.48 -12.94
C LEU A 33 -64.59 -16.51 -13.94
N GLN A 34 -65.82 -16.33 -14.41
CA GLN A 34 -66.43 -17.26 -15.36
C GLN A 34 -65.84 -17.17 -16.78
N LYS A 35 -65.19 -16.04 -17.13
CA LYS A 35 -64.52 -15.84 -18.42
C LYS A 35 -63.06 -16.33 -18.48
N LEU A 36 -62.45 -16.69 -17.33
CA LEU A 36 -61.07 -17.18 -17.27
C LEU A 36 -60.94 -18.71 -17.36
N ALA A 37 -62.05 -19.46 -17.25
CA ALA A 37 -62.02 -20.93 -17.20
C ALA A 37 -61.92 -21.63 -18.58
N GLU A 38 -61.97 -20.90 -19.70
CA GLU A 38 -61.83 -21.47 -21.05
C GLU A 38 -60.70 -20.78 -21.84
N THR A 39 -59.49 -20.78 -21.28
CA THR A 39 -58.32 -20.30 -22.03
C THR A 39 -57.67 -21.45 -22.83
N PRO A 40 -57.34 -21.24 -24.12
CA PRO A 40 -56.68 -22.23 -24.98
C PRO A 40 -55.27 -22.65 -24.52
N GLU A 41 -54.79 -22.09 -23.41
CA GLU A 41 -53.48 -22.34 -22.82
C GLU A 41 -53.38 -23.75 -22.19
N GLU A 42 -54.47 -24.28 -21.63
CA GLU A 42 -54.47 -25.63 -21.04
C GLU A 42 -54.43 -26.73 -22.11
N ALA A 43 -55.11 -26.52 -23.24
CA ALA A 43 -55.02 -27.42 -24.40
C ALA A 43 -53.60 -27.43 -24.98
N GLN A 44 -52.91 -26.29 -24.95
CA GLN A 44 -51.53 -26.18 -25.44
C GLN A 44 -50.52 -26.82 -24.47
N ARG A 45 -50.79 -26.83 -23.16
CA ARG A 45 -49.99 -27.56 -22.16
C ARG A 45 -50.10 -29.08 -22.31
N GLN A 46 -51.28 -29.62 -22.62
CA GLN A 46 -51.45 -31.07 -22.86
C GLN A 46 -50.77 -31.52 -24.16
N ALA A 47 -50.82 -30.72 -25.22
CA ALA A 47 -50.12 -31.02 -26.48
C ALA A 47 -48.58 -30.98 -26.34
N GLY A 48 -48.05 -30.15 -25.44
CA GLY A 48 -46.61 -30.07 -25.17
C GLY A 48 -46.03 -31.28 -24.45
N GLN A 49 -46.80 -31.93 -23.56
CA GLN A 49 -46.30 -33.07 -22.77
C GLN A 49 -46.10 -34.35 -23.60
N HIS A 50 -46.93 -34.59 -24.61
CA HIS A 50 -46.75 -35.75 -25.49
C HIS A 50 -45.50 -35.66 -26.38
N LYS A 51 -44.93 -34.47 -26.58
CA LYS A 51 -43.73 -34.27 -27.42
C LYS A 51 -42.41 -34.52 -26.68
N LEU A 52 -42.44 -34.64 -25.35
CA LEU A 52 -41.25 -34.84 -24.52
C LEU A 52 -40.91 -36.32 -24.23
N MET A 53 -41.83 -37.26 -24.45
CA MET A 53 -41.58 -38.70 -24.21
C MET A 53 -40.98 -39.45 -25.41
N GLY A 54 -40.75 -38.78 -26.54
CA GLY A 54 -40.22 -39.39 -27.76
C GLY A 54 -38.78 -39.03 -28.12
N GLN A 55 -38.03 -38.35 -27.24
CA GLN A 55 -36.64 -38.01 -27.52
C GLN A 55 -35.69 -39.10 -27.00
N PRO A 56 -34.98 -39.83 -27.88
CA PRO A 56 -34.10 -40.91 -27.44
C PRO A 56 -32.95 -40.35 -26.60
N GLU A 57 -32.74 -40.94 -25.42
CA GLU A 57 -31.75 -40.52 -24.43
C GLU A 57 -30.30 -40.53 -24.97
N SER A 58 -30.06 -41.21 -26.10
CA SER A 58 -28.78 -41.27 -26.80
C SER A 58 -28.29 -39.90 -27.30
N CYS A 59 -29.18 -39.01 -27.75
CA CYS A 59 -28.79 -37.67 -28.23
C CYS A 59 -28.43 -36.68 -27.11
N ARG A 60 -28.73 -37.03 -25.84
CA ARG A 60 -28.42 -36.17 -24.69
C ARG A 60 -26.99 -36.36 -24.21
N TRP A 61 -26.43 -37.57 -24.32
CA TRP A 61 -25.07 -37.86 -23.91
C TRP A 61 -24.00 -37.36 -24.89
N GLU A 62 -24.28 -37.33 -26.20
CA GLU A 62 -23.38 -36.75 -27.21
C GLU A 62 -23.20 -35.23 -27.07
N ARG A 63 -24.25 -34.52 -26.63
CA ARG A 63 -24.12 -33.07 -26.36
C ARG A 63 -23.31 -32.78 -25.10
N ILE A 64 -23.38 -33.67 -24.10
CA ILE A 64 -22.63 -33.49 -22.85
C ILE A 64 -21.15 -33.81 -23.05
N SER A 65 -20.81 -34.83 -23.85
CA SER A 65 -19.41 -35.19 -24.12
C SER A 65 -18.66 -34.11 -24.91
N ALA A 66 -19.28 -33.54 -25.95
CA ALA A 66 -18.69 -32.46 -26.73
C ALA A 66 -18.42 -31.19 -25.89
N HIS A 67 -19.26 -30.91 -24.89
CA HIS A 67 -19.10 -29.76 -24.00
C HIS A 67 -17.95 -29.95 -22.99
N ILE A 68 -17.71 -31.18 -22.52
CA ILE A 68 -16.63 -31.48 -21.58
C ILE A 68 -15.25 -31.37 -22.27
N GLU A 69 -15.13 -31.80 -23.53
CA GLU A 69 -13.87 -31.69 -24.27
C GLU A 69 -13.49 -30.23 -24.57
N GLN A 70 -14.46 -29.35 -24.89
CA GLN A 70 -14.20 -27.92 -25.06
C GLN A 70 -13.72 -27.24 -23.75
N LEU A 71 -14.20 -27.68 -22.60
CA LEU A 71 -13.81 -27.18 -21.28
C LEU A 71 -12.38 -27.60 -20.87
N LEU A 72 -11.93 -28.77 -21.29
CA LEU A 72 -10.58 -29.26 -20.98
C LEU A 72 -9.50 -28.63 -21.87
N LEU A 73 -9.81 -28.36 -23.15
CA LEU A 73 -8.88 -27.71 -24.08
C LEU A 73 -8.66 -26.22 -23.74
N SER A 74 -9.69 -25.53 -23.25
CA SER A 74 -9.59 -24.13 -22.81
C SER A 74 -8.75 -23.97 -21.53
N ARG A 75 -8.84 -24.91 -20.58
CA ARG A 75 -7.99 -24.93 -19.37
C ARG A 75 -6.49 -25.11 -19.66
N ARG A 76 -6.11 -25.93 -20.65
CA ARG A 76 -4.70 -26.15 -21.00
C ARG A 76 -4.05 -24.90 -21.62
N ARG A 77 -4.80 -24.10 -22.38
CA ARG A 77 -4.30 -22.83 -22.92
C ARG A 77 -4.13 -21.75 -21.85
N LEU A 78 -5.00 -21.71 -20.85
CA LEU A 78 -4.90 -20.74 -19.74
C LEU A 78 -3.70 -21.02 -18.80
N LEU A 79 -3.30 -22.28 -18.62
CA LEU A 79 -2.15 -22.63 -17.78
C LEU A 79 -0.80 -22.35 -18.44
N ALA A 80 -0.72 -22.41 -19.77
CA ALA A 80 0.51 -22.05 -20.49
C ALA A 80 0.79 -20.53 -20.43
N TRP A 81 -0.25 -19.71 -20.25
CA TRP A 81 -0.12 -18.24 -20.20
C TRP A 81 0.21 -17.69 -18.80
N SER A 82 -0.07 -18.43 -17.73
CA SER A 82 0.22 -17.97 -16.37
C SER A 82 1.70 -18.11 -15.97
N ALA A 83 2.42 -19.06 -16.56
CA ALA A 83 3.84 -19.27 -16.28
C ALA A 83 4.72 -18.08 -16.77
N SER A 84 4.36 -17.47 -17.90
CA SER A 84 5.11 -16.34 -18.47
C SER A 84 4.93 -15.04 -17.67
N ALA A 85 3.74 -14.81 -17.09
CA ALA A 85 3.47 -13.59 -16.33
C ALA A 85 4.24 -13.52 -14.99
N LEU A 86 4.38 -14.66 -14.30
CA LEU A 86 5.10 -14.70 -13.02
C LEU A 86 6.61 -14.48 -13.18
N ALA A 87 7.22 -14.99 -14.26
CA ALA A 87 8.64 -14.78 -14.51
C ALA A 87 8.97 -13.30 -14.76
N VAL A 88 8.14 -12.59 -15.53
CA VAL A 88 8.32 -11.15 -15.80
C VAL A 88 8.17 -10.31 -14.52
N ALA A 89 7.18 -10.64 -13.67
CA ALA A 89 6.99 -9.94 -12.40
C ALA A 89 8.18 -10.13 -11.44
N ALA A 90 8.74 -11.35 -11.35
CA ALA A 90 9.90 -11.62 -10.51
C ALA A 90 11.16 -10.87 -10.98
N VAL A 91 11.39 -10.81 -12.29
CA VAL A 91 12.50 -10.03 -12.86
C VAL A 91 12.35 -8.55 -12.55
N LEU A 92 11.16 -7.96 -12.74
CA LEU A 92 10.93 -6.54 -12.45
C LEU A 92 11.16 -6.20 -10.96
N VAL A 93 10.68 -7.02 -10.04
CA VAL A 93 10.92 -6.80 -8.60
C VAL A 93 12.40 -6.90 -8.27
N PHE A 94 13.10 -7.88 -8.85
CA PHE A 94 14.54 -8.05 -8.64
C PHE A 94 15.34 -6.87 -9.21
N THR A 95 14.98 -6.38 -10.41
CA THR A 95 15.58 -5.17 -11.00
C THR A 95 15.33 -3.95 -10.11
N VAL A 96 14.12 -3.75 -9.60
CA VAL A 96 13.82 -2.62 -8.69
C VAL A 96 14.62 -2.71 -7.39
N ILE A 97 14.82 -3.90 -6.81
CA ILE A 97 15.62 -4.08 -5.60
C ILE A 97 17.11 -3.80 -5.86
N ILE A 98 17.64 -4.24 -7.01
CA ILE A 98 19.04 -3.97 -7.39
C ILE A 98 19.23 -2.49 -7.74
N SER A 99 18.34 -1.87 -8.51
CA SER A 99 18.43 -0.44 -8.84
C SER A 99 18.33 0.45 -7.59
N ARG A 100 17.52 0.08 -6.59
CA ARG A 100 17.51 0.77 -5.29
C ARG A 100 18.81 0.65 -4.50
N ARG A 101 19.65 -0.34 -4.78
CA ARG A 101 20.97 -0.50 -4.16
C ARG A 101 22.10 0.08 -5.01
N ALA A 102 21.90 0.18 -6.32
CA ALA A 102 22.92 0.65 -7.26
C ALA A 102 22.92 2.18 -7.44
N ASP A 103 21.78 2.86 -7.28
CA ASP A 103 21.70 4.30 -7.53
C ASP A 103 21.65 5.15 -6.25
N VAL A 104 22.81 5.27 -5.61
CA VAL A 104 23.32 6.62 -5.34
C VAL A 104 24.75 6.63 -5.88
N PRO A 105 24.95 6.83 -7.19
CA PRO A 105 26.21 7.36 -7.65
C PRO A 105 26.21 8.76 -7.04
N ARG A 106 26.90 8.92 -5.90
CA ARG A 106 27.31 10.25 -5.50
C ARG A 106 28.15 10.73 -6.66
N GLU A 107 27.54 11.52 -7.52
CA GLU A 107 28.24 12.51 -8.31
C GLU A 107 28.97 13.37 -7.28
N GLN A 108 30.16 12.89 -6.89
CA GLN A 108 31.21 13.67 -6.27
C GLN A 108 31.57 14.68 -7.33
N VAL A 109 30.75 15.73 -7.43
CA VAL A 109 31.23 17.01 -7.85
C VAL A 109 32.43 17.24 -6.93
N ASP A 110 33.61 17.27 -7.53
CA ASP A 110 34.92 17.47 -6.93
C ASP A 110 35.03 18.91 -6.38
N LEU A 111 33.98 19.34 -5.67
CA LEU A 111 33.97 20.49 -4.79
C LEU A 111 34.86 20.07 -3.64
N ALA A 112 36.04 20.67 -3.57
CA ALA A 112 36.96 20.55 -2.45
C ALA A 112 36.18 20.41 -1.14
N PRO A 113 36.52 19.43 -0.28
CA PRO A 113 35.74 19.09 0.90
C PRO A 113 35.44 20.37 1.69
N ALA A 114 34.16 20.77 1.67
CA ALA A 114 33.75 22.01 2.29
C ALA A 114 34.00 21.86 3.80
N SER A 115 34.98 22.61 4.31
CA SER A 115 35.28 22.64 5.74
C SER A 115 34.02 23.09 6.48
N ILE A 116 33.59 22.27 7.44
CA ILE A 116 32.40 22.52 8.24
C ILE A 116 32.70 23.50 9.37
N GLY A 117 33.94 23.50 9.84
CA GLY A 117 34.41 24.31 10.95
C GLY A 117 35.79 23.89 11.42
N GLN A 118 36.18 24.42 12.56
CA GLN A 118 37.47 24.17 13.20
C GLN A 118 37.28 23.86 14.69
N VAL A 119 38.10 22.96 15.20
CA VAL A 119 38.17 22.69 16.64
C VAL A 119 38.84 23.87 17.34
N ASP A 120 38.19 24.41 18.35
CA ASP A 120 38.65 25.57 19.08
C ASP A 120 39.25 25.15 20.44
N ILE A 121 38.52 24.33 21.21
CA ILE A 121 38.99 23.80 22.49
C ILE A 121 38.76 22.31 22.56
N VAL A 122 39.77 21.58 23.03
CA VAL A 122 39.70 20.15 23.36
C VAL A 122 39.98 19.96 24.84
N ARG A 123 39.11 19.23 25.54
CA ARG A 123 39.31 18.78 26.93
C ARG A 123 39.15 17.27 27.00
N GLY A 124 40.05 16.59 27.70
CA GLY A 124 40.04 15.14 27.81
C GLY A 124 40.31 14.42 26.49
N ARG A 125 39.84 13.17 26.38
CA ARG A 125 40.03 12.34 25.18
C ARG A 125 38.94 12.67 24.15
N CYS A 126 39.30 13.34 23.06
CA CYS A 126 38.42 13.55 21.90
C CYS A 126 39.07 12.90 20.66
N VAL A 127 38.28 12.14 19.92
CA VAL A 127 38.74 11.40 18.74
C VAL A 127 37.87 11.80 17.55
N ARG A 128 38.49 12.02 16.41
CA ARG A 128 37.82 12.07 15.11
C ARG A 128 38.05 10.75 14.41
N VAL A 129 36.98 10.23 13.83
CA VAL A 129 37.00 9.11 12.88
C VAL A 129 36.74 9.71 11.50
N THR A 130 37.73 9.63 10.61
CA THR A 130 37.61 10.16 9.24
C THR A 130 36.65 9.31 8.40
N ALA A 131 36.33 9.76 7.18
CA ALA A 131 35.53 9.00 6.22
C ALA A 131 36.11 7.62 5.90
N ASP A 132 37.45 7.47 6.00
CA ASP A 132 38.18 6.21 5.79
C ASP A 132 38.19 5.31 7.04
N ASN A 133 37.42 5.66 8.08
CA ASN A 133 37.42 5.02 9.40
C ASN A 133 38.76 5.08 10.15
N GLU A 134 39.63 6.05 9.84
CA GLU A 134 40.85 6.26 10.61
C GLU A 134 40.55 7.08 11.87
N GLU A 135 40.91 6.53 13.03
CA GLU A 135 40.82 7.25 14.30
C GLU A 135 42.04 8.14 14.52
N LYS A 136 41.81 9.44 14.68
CA LYS A 136 42.82 10.44 14.97
C LYS A 136 42.44 11.27 16.20
N PRO A 137 43.34 11.49 17.17
CA PRO A 137 43.05 12.41 18.27
C PRO A 137 42.82 13.83 17.74
N LEU A 138 41.83 14.52 18.29
CA LEU A 138 41.52 15.90 17.93
C LEU A 138 42.41 16.86 18.71
N ALA A 139 42.93 17.87 18.01
CA ALA A 139 43.67 18.99 18.59
C ALA A 139 42.97 20.33 18.28
N PRO A 140 43.14 21.36 19.13
CA PRO A 140 42.77 22.73 18.78
C PRO A 140 43.42 23.15 17.46
N GLY A 141 42.62 23.73 16.57
CA GLY A 141 43.01 24.12 15.23
C GLY A 141 42.71 23.08 14.15
N ASP A 142 42.33 21.85 14.50
CA ASP A 142 41.97 20.84 13.50
C ASP A 142 40.74 21.26 12.70
N ALA A 143 40.84 21.24 11.38
CA ALA A 143 39.70 21.42 10.48
C ALA A 143 38.80 20.19 10.50
N LEU A 144 37.50 20.41 10.52
CA LEU A 144 36.47 19.38 10.44
C LEU A 144 35.89 19.31 9.04
N GLU A 145 35.85 18.10 8.49
CA GLU A 145 35.42 17.84 7.12
C GLU A 145 34.09 17.09 7.08
N THR A 146 33.44 17.16 5.92
CA THR A 146 32.21 16.40 5.69
C THR A 146 32.50 14.91 5.71
N GLY A 147 31.75 14.16 6.50
CA GLY A 147 31.96 12.73 6.74
C GLY A 147 32.66 12.42 8.07
N ASP A 148 33.32 13.39 8.68
CA ASP A 148 33.99 13.19 9.97
C ASP A 148 32.99 12.83 11.07
N ARG A 149 33.34 11.82 11.88
CA ARG A 149 32.60 11.43 13.08
C ARG A 149 33.43 11.80 14.30
N LEU A 150 32.86 12.61 15.18
CA LEU A 150 33.52 13.10 16.39
C LEU A 150 33.00 12.31 17.58
N GLN A 151 33.93 11.86 18.43
CA GLN A 151 33.65 11.13 19.65
C GLN A 151 34.33 11.82 20.82
N VAL A 152 33.53 12.25 21.79
CA VAL A 152 34.01 12.84 23.04
C VAL A 152 34.01 11.74 24.10
N GLY A 153 35.20 11.41 24.61
CA GLY A 153 35.37 10.40 25.64
C GLY A 153 34.81 10.82 27.01
N PRO A 154 34.83 9.91 27.99
CA PRO A 154 34.39 10.20 29.35
C PRO A 154 35.19 11.36 29.97
N GLY A 155 34.49 12.31 30.60
CA GLY A 155 35.08 13.52 31.17
C GLY A 155 35.65 14.50 30.14
N GLY A 156 35.41 14.27 28.84
CA GLY A 156 35.85 15.15 27.76
C GLY A 156 34.90 16.32 27.52
N GLY A 157 35.36 17.25 26.69
CA GLY A 157 34.54 18.35 26.16
C GLY A 157 35.19 18.93 24.91
N LEU A 158 34.38 19.27 23.92
CA LEU A 158 34.84 19.79 22.64
C LEU A 158 34.10 21.08 22.30
N ARG A 159 34.84 22.15 22.01
CA ARG A 159 34.28 23.39 21.43
C ARG A 159 34.67 23.45 19.96
N ILE A 160 33.68 23.61 19.10
CA ILE A 160 33.84 23.70 17.65
C ILE A 160 33.34 25.07 17.21
N GLN A 161 34.13 25.78 16.43
CA GLN A 161 33.70 26.97 15.71
C GLN A 161 33.27 26.56 14.30
N LEU A 162 32.00 26.74 13.98
CA LEU A 162 31.43 26.42 12.68
C LEU A 162 31.82 27.49 11.65
N ALA A 163 31.77 27.14 10.36
CA ALA A 163 32.11 28.04 9.27
C ALA A 163 31.20 29.30 9.19
N ASP A 164 29.99 29.22 9.76
CA ASP A 164 29.06 30.36 9.89
C ASP A 164 29.40 31.28 11.09
N GLY A 165 30.47 30.98 11.83
CA GLY A 165 30.93 31.71 13.01
C GLY A 165 30.23 31.29 14.31
N SER A 166 29.19 30.44 14.25
CA SER A 166 28.53 29.92 15.44
C SER A 166 29.43 28.92 16.18
N THR A 167 29.13 28.68 17.45
CA THR A 167 29.93 27.80 18.31
C THR A 167 29.09 26.66 18.83
N LEU A 168 29.61 25.44 18.71
CA LEU A 168 29.00 24.22 19.24
C LEU A 168 29.85 23.68 20.39
N TRP A 169 29.21 23.32 21.49
CA TRP A 169 29.84 22.63 22.62
C TRP A 169 29.32 21.20 22.69
N LEU A 170 30.22 20.23 22.75
CA LEU A 170 29.90 18.81 22.95
C LEU A 170 30.41 18.35 24.30
N CYS A 171 29.54 17.67 25.04
CA CYS A 171 29.85 17.13 26.37
C CYS A 171 30.45 15.72 26.31
N ALA A 172 30.86 15.21 27.46
CA ALA A 172 31.40 13.86 27.59
C ALA A 172 30.39 12.79 27.14
N GLY A 173 30.85 11.81 26.36
CA GLY A 173 30.00 10.75 25.83
C GLY A 173 29.18 11.15 24.60
N THR A 174 29.36 12.38 24.11
CA THR A 174 28.70 12.87 22.90
C THR A 174 29.37 12.32 21.65
N GLU A 175 28.54 11.93 20.70
CA GLU A 175 28.94 11.45 19.39
C GLU A 175 28.16 12.18 18.31
N LEU A 176 28.89 12.74 17.35
CA LEU A 176 28.35 13.61 16.33
C LEU A 176 28.96 13.28 14.97
N VAL A 177 28.15 13.35 13.91
CA VAL A 177 28.61 13.19 12.53
C VAL A 177 28.44 14.51 11.78
N CYS A 178 29.48 14.86 11.05
CA CYS A 178 29.53 15.97 10.12
C CYS A 178 28.88 15.54 8.79
N VAL A 179 27.63 15.93 8.53
CA VAL A 179 26.87 15.44 7.36
C VAL A 179 27.08 16.32 6.11
N GLY A 180 27.75 17.46 6.28
CA GLY A 180 27.95 18.44 5.23
C GLY A 180 26.77 19.40 5.08
N PRO A 181 26.88 20.42 4.21
CA PRO A 181 25.82 21.39 3.99
C PRO A 181 24.58 20.73 3.34
N ARG A 182 23.41 20.80 4.00
CA ARG A 182 22.12 20.43 3.36
C ARG A 182 21.66 21.48 2.34
N SER A 183 22.14 22.71 2.49
CA SER A 183 21.97 23.80 1.54
C SER A 183 23.25 24.63 1.54
N SER A 184 23.45 25.46 0.51
CA SER A 184 24.63 26.30 0.31
C SER A 184 24.99 27.25 1.48
N ALA A 185 24.15 27.36 2.52
CA ALA A 185 24.28 28.35 3.57
C ALA A 185 24.43 27.79 5.00
N SER A 186 24.32 26.48 5.24
CA SER A 186 24.37 25.97 6.62
C SER A 186 24.99 24.57 6.74
N PRO A 187 26.10 24.43 7.48
CA PRO A 187 26.64 23.10 7.78
C PRO A 187 25.62 22.31 8.59
N THR A 188 25.35 21.06 8.18
CA THR A 188 24.48 20.17 8.93
C THR A 188 25.32 19.18 9.72
N MET A 189 25.18 19.24 11.04
CA MET A 189 25.69 18.21 11.94
C MET A 189 24.54 17.35 12.44
N ARG A 190 24.81 16.06 12.63
CA ARG A 190 23.86 15.10 13.17
C ARG A 190 24.41 14.52 14.46
N LEU A 191 23.71 14.81 15.56
CA LEU A 191 23.96 14.17 16.83
C LEU A 191 23.54 12.70 16.74
N LEU A 192 24.47 11.79 17.02
CA LEU A 192 24.21 10.35 17.11
C LEU A 192 23.91 9.93 18.54
N ARG A 193 24.59 10.55 19.52
CA ARG A 193 24.46 10.25 20.94
C ARG A 193 24.91 11.44 21.79
N GLY A 194 24.36 11.56 22.99
CA GLY A 194 24.80 12.53 24.00
C GLY A 194 24.02 13.83 23.96
N GLU A 195 24.63 14.88 24.52
CA GLU A 195 24.10 16.24 24.66
C GLU A 195 25.11 17.28 24.15
#